data_AF-A0A3B9K7V6-F1
#
_entry.id   AF-A0A3B9K7V6-F1
#
_cell.length_a   1.000
_cell.length_b   1.000
_cell.length_c   1.000
_cell.angle_alpha   90.00
_cell.angle_beta   90.00
_cell.angle_gamma   90.00
#
_symmetry.space_group_name_H-M   'P 1'
#
loop_
_entity.id
_entity.type
_entity.pdbx_description
1 polymer ?
#
loop_
_entity_poly.entity_id
_entity_poly.type
_entity_poly.pdbx_seq_one_letter_code
_entity_poly.pdbx_strand_id
1 'polypeptide(L)'
;MRGLMADTTGHTIELPIRSNFREGLDVLEYFISAHGARKGLSDTALRTADSGYLTRRLVDVSQDLIVREDDCCAATGEIPFMEIKAFMDGQETIESLQDRITGRFIAEDITDPDTGAVVLAKNNMVTPRTSGAVMDALNRAGRKSVKIRTVLTCRSHLGVCAKCYGANMATGLPVQVGESVGIIAAQSIG
;
A
#
# COMPACT_ATOMS: atom_id res chain seq x y z
N MET A 1 34.93 -13.43 -4.47
CA MET A 1 34.94 -13.31 -3.01
C MET A 1 33.51 -13.35 -2.49
N ARG A 2 33.24 -14.09 -1.41
CA ARG A 2 31.89 -14.18 -0.81
C ARG A 2 31.61 -13.09 0.22
N GLY A 3 32.65 -12.55 0.86
CA GLY A 3 32.55 -11.36 1.72
C GLY A 3 32.38 -11.70 3.21
N LEU A 4 31.83 -10.74 3.96
CA LEU A 4 31.63 -10.84 5.40
C LEU A 4 30.36 -11.65 5.72
N MET A 5 30.42 -12.41 6.81
CA MET A 5 29.30 -13.20 7.32
C MET A 5 28.86 -12.67 8.68
N ALA A 6 27.59 -12.90 9.02
CA ALA A 6 27.06 -12.62 10.34
C ALA A 6 27.15 -13.86 11.24
N ASP A 7 27.47 -13.64 12.50
CA ASP A 7 27.37 -14.64 13.56
C ASP A 7 25.90 -14.89 13.96
N THR A 8 25.66 -15.94 14.72
CA THR A 8 24.37 -16.30 15.31
C THR A 8 23.76 -15.20 16.18
N THR A 9 24.57 -14.26 16.68
CA THR A 9 24.12 -13.06 17.41
C THR A 9 23.70 -11.91 16.49
N GLY A 10 24.05 -11.95 15.21
CA GLY A 10 23.81 -10.89 14.22
C GLY A 10 24.97 -9.91 14.05
N HIS A 11 26.06 -10.07 14.82
CA HIS A 11 27.27 -9.29 14.61
C HIS A 11 28.04 -9.77 13.38
N THR A 12 28.66 -8.83 12.66
CA THR A 12 29.52 -9.15 11.52
C THR A 12 30.83 -9.76 12.01
N ILE A 13 31.18 -10.92 11.48
CA ILE A 13 32.45 -11.61 11.77
C ILE A 13 33.57 -10.87 11.04
N GLU A 14 34.61 -10.49 11.78
CA GLU A 14 35.73 -9.68 11.26
C GLU A 14 36.57 -10.40 10.18
N LEU A 15 36.58 -11.73 10.20
CA LEU A 15 37.32 -12.54 9.22
C LEU A 15 36.46 -12.75 7.95
N PRO A 16 36.82 -12.15 6.80
CA PRO A 16 36.05 -12.29 5.57
C PRO A 16 36.36 -13.61 4.85
N ILE A 17 35.36 -14.15 4.15
CA ILE A 17 35.55 -15.28 3.22
C ILE A 17 36.12 -14.72 1.91
N ARG A 18 37.39 -15.03 1.65
CA ARG A 18 38.13 -14.52 0.49
C ARG A 18 37.80 -15.32 -0.76
N SER A 19 37.67 -16.63 -0.62
CA SER A 19 37.40 -17.55 -1.72
C SER A 19 35.99 -17.34 -2.31
N ASN A 20 35.75 -17.94 -3.47
CA ASN A 20 34.46 -17.90 -4.15
C ASN A 20 33.98 -19.31 -4.51
N PHE A 21 32.70 -19.45 -4.88
CA PHE A 21 32.12 -20.78 -5.14
C PHE A 21 32.76 -21.54 -6.32
N ARG A 22 33.45 -20.85 -7.24
CA ARG A 22 34.20 -21.50 -8.33
C ARG A 22 35.54 -22.05 -7.85
N GLU A 23 36.23 -21.33 -6.98
CA GLU A 23 37.50 -21.74 -6.37
C GLU A 23 37.33 -22.78 -5.27
N GLY A 24 36.14 -22.85 -4.68
CA GLY A 24 35.87 -23.65 -3.49
C GLY A 24 36.08 -22.86 -2.21
N LEU A 25 35.58 -23.38 -1.09
CA LEU A 25 35.74 -22.80 0.24
C LEU A 25 36.67 -23.69 1.05
N ASP A 26 37.61 -23.10 1.76
CA ASP A 26 38.40 -23.84 2.74
C ASP A 26 37.49 -24.31 3.90
N VAL A 27 37.93 -25.31 4.66
CA VAL A 27 37.16 -25.93 5.76
C VAL A 27 36.66 -24.88 6.75
N LEU A 28 37.53 -23.92 7.11
CA LEU A 28 37.20 -22.85 8.05
C LEU A 28 36.21 -21.84 7.45
N GLU A 29 36.38 -21.45 6.18
CA GLU A 29 35.46 -20.55 5.48
C GLU A 29 34.07 -21.18 5.30
N TYR A 30 34.02 -22.48 5.02
CA TYR A 30 32.77 -23.23 4.94
C TYR A 30 32.07 -23.30 6.31
N PHE A 31 32.82 -23.57 7.39
CA PHE A 31 32.28 -23.62 8.75
C PHE A 31 31.71 -22.27 9.21
N ILE A 32 32.41 -21.16 8.93
CA ILE A 32 31.92 -19.79 9.20
C ILE A 32 30.63 -19.53 8.42
N SER A 33 30.59 -19.91 7.14
CA SER A 33 29.39 -19.74 6.31
C SER A 33 28.18 -20.54 6.83
N ALA A 34 28.38 -21.66 7.52
CA ALA A 34 27.30 -22.52 7.98
C ALA A 34 26.49 -21.88 9.13
N HIS A 35 27.13 -21.07 9.98
CA HIS A 35 26.47 -20.44 11.13
C HIS A 35 25.40 -19.43 10.68
N GLY A 36 25.77 -18.50 9.81
CA GLY A 36 24.85 -17.53 9.23
C GLY A 36 23.72 -18.19 8.44
N ALA A 37 24.04 -19.24 7.67
CA ALA A 37 23.04 -19.98 6.90
C ALA A 37 22.02 -20.71 7.80
N ARG A 38 22.48 -21.39 8.87
CA ARG A 38 21.59 -22.09 9.80
C ARG A 38 20.69 -21.11 10.56
N LYS A 39 21.23 -19.96 11.00
CA LYS A 39 20.42 -18.91 11.61
C LYS A 39 19.38 -18.39 10.63
N GLY A 40 19.76 -18.08 9.39
CA GLY A 40 18.82 -17.61 8.37
C GLY A 40 17.67 -18.59 8.12
N LEU A 41 17.95 -19.90 8.05
CA LEU A 41 16.93 -20.94 7.93
C LEU A 41 16.01 -21.00 9.15
N SER A 42 16.59 -20.94 10.35
CA SER A 42 15.84 -20.99 11.61
C SER A 42 14.95 -19.75 11.78
N ASP A 43 15.49 -18.56 11.51
CA ASP A 43 14.76 -17.29 11.54
C ASP A 43 13.62 -17.27 10.51
N THR A 44 13.85 -17.81 9.31
CA THR A 44 12.82 -17.93 8.28
C THR A 44 11.68 -18.85 8.74
N ALA A 45 12.02 -20.00 9.34
CA ALA A 45 11.04 -20.94 9.87
C ALA A 45 10.21 -20.33 11.01
N LEU A 46 10.84 -19.59 11.93
CA LEU A 46 10.14 -18.88 13.01
C LEU A 46 9.25 -17.75 12.46
N ARG A 47 9.79 -16.90 11.58
CA ARG A 47 9.04 -15.75 11.02
C ARG A 47 7.84 -16.18 10.18
N THR A 48 7.89 -17.36 9.55
CA THR A 48 6.74 -17.90 8.81
C THR A 48 5.53 -18.13 9.72
N ALA A 49 5.77 -18.60 10.95
CA ALA A 49 4.70 -18.78 11.94
C ALA A 49 4.13 -17.43 12.40
N ASP A 50 4.99 -16.43 12.64
CA ASP A 50 4.57 -15.09 13.06
C ASP A 50 3.74 -14.38 11.97
N SER A 51 4.16 -14.46 10.70
CA SER A 51 3.41 -13.91 9.57
C SER A 51 2.01 -14.54 9.48
N GLY A 52 1.90 -15.87 9.53
CA GLY A 52 0.60 -16.54 9.49
C GLY A 52 -0.30 -16.19 10.68
N TYR A 53 0.29 -16.00 11.87
CA TYR A 53 -0.44 -15.54 13.05
C TYR A 53 -0.95 -14.11 12.91
N LEU A 54 -0.15 -13.21 12.33
CA LEU A 54 -0.56 -11.84 12.01
C LEU A 54 -1.73 -11.82 11.02
N THR A 55 -1.65 -12.56 9.91
CA THR A 55 -2.73 -12.63 8.92
C THR A 55 -4.03 -13.10 9.56
N ARG A 56 -3.97 -14.13 10.42
CA ARG A 56 -5.14 -14.61 11.16
C ARG A 56 -5.75 -13.53 12.04
N ARG A 57 -4.93 -12.82 12.83
CA ARG A 57 -5.41 -11.73 13.68
C ARG A 57 -6.03 -10.59 12.87
N LEU A 58 -5.45 -10.25 11.72
CA LEU A 58 -6.00 -9.23 10.83
C LEU A 58 -7.38 -9.65 10.32
N VAL A 59 -7.55 -10.91 9.88
CA VAL A 59 -8.85 -11.45 9.44
C VAL A 59 -9.88 -11.44 10.57
N ASP A 60 -9.50 -11.86 11.77
CA ASP A 60 -10.43 -11.90 12.92
C ASP A 60 -11.00 -10.51 13.25
N VAL A 61 -10.21 -9.43 13.05
CA VAL A 61 -10.64 -8.05 13.29
C VAL A 61 -11.39 -7.46 12.09
N SER A 62 -11.04 -7.84 10.85
CA SER A 62 -11.57 -7.21 9.64
C SER A 62 -12.71 -7.96 8.96
N GLN A 63 -13.05 -9.18 9.37
CA GLN A 63 -14.03 -10.04 8.68
C GLN A 63 -15.42 -9.41 8.52
N ASP A 64 -15.85 -8.55 9.45
CA ASP A 64 -17.16 -7.89 9.41
C ASP A 64 -17.20 -6.69 8.43
N LEU A 65 -16.04 -6.29 7.89
CA LEU A 65 -15.89 -5.13 7.02
C LEU A 65 -16.23 -5.51 5.56
N ILE A 66 -17.51 -5.39 5.24
CA ILE A 66 -18.11 -5.70 3.93
C ILE A 66 -18.64 -4.40 3.30
N VAL A 67 -18.61 -4.31 1.97
CA VAL A 67 -19.27 -3.22 1.24
C VAL A 67 -20.78 -3.40 1.33
N ARG A 68 -21.50 -2.50 2.00
CA ARG A 68 -22.96 -2.63 2.24
C ARG A 68 -23.81 -1.65 1.45
N GLU A 69 -23.23 -0.53 1.03
CA GLU A 69 -23.94 0.58 0.39
C GLU A 69 -23.10 1.15 -0.75
N ASP A 70 -23.74 1.74 -1.76
CA ASP A 70 -23.02 2.39 -2.86
C ASP A 70 -22.42 3.74 -2.44
N ASP A 71 -23.21 4.59 -1.76
CA ASP A 71 -22.79 5.93 -1.36
C ASP A 71 -23.38 6.36 -0.02
N CYS A 72 -22.55 6.47 1.02
CA CYS A 72 -22.96 6.93 2.35
C CYS A 72 -23.37 8.42 2.40
N CYS A 73 -23.09 9.21 1.36
CA CYS A 73 -23.41 10.64 1.34
C CYS A 73 -24.79 10.94 0.76
N ALA A 74 -25.45 9.94 0.14
CA ALA A 74 -26.70 10.16 -0.58
C ALA A 74 -27.81 10.75 0.32
N ALA A 75 -27.81 10.42 1.60
CA ALA A 75 -28.80 10.90 2.56
C ALA A 75 -28.45 12.27 3.19
N THR A 76 -27.15 12.58 3.39
CA THR A 76 -26.69 13.77 4.14
C THR A 76 -26.18 14.90 3.24
N GLY A 77 -25.85 14.62 1.97
CA GLY A 77 -25.31 15.58 1.00
C GLY A 77 -23.84 15.98 1.24
N GLU A 78 -23.31 15.81 2.44
CA GLU A 78 -21.91 16.07 2.77
C GLU A 78 -20.99 14.90 2.40
N ILE A 79 -19.98 15.17 1.57
CA ILE A 79 -18.98 14.18 1.20
C ILE A 79 -17.87 14.18 2.26
N PRO A 80 -17.63 13.07 2.98
CA PRO A 80 -16.51 12.98 3.89
C PRO A 80 -15.21 12.91 3.09
N PHE A 81 -14.22 13.68 3.52
CA PHE A 81 -12.96 13.80 2.82
C PHE A 81 -11.76 13.69 3.77
N MET A 82 -10.65 13.25 3.21
CA MET A 82 -9.32 13.35 3.79
C MET A 82 -8.41 14.02 2.77
N GLU A 83 -7.62 14.99 3.22
CA GLU A 83 -6.65 15.64 2.36
C GLU A 83 -5.38 14.79 2.27
N ILE A 84 -5.01 14.40 1.06
CA ILE A 84 -3.85 13.57 0.77
C ILE A 84 -2.80 14.38 0.01
N LYS A 85 -1.52 14.14 0.35
CA LYS A 85 -0.32 14.72 -0.25
C LYS A 85 0.63 13.60 -0.70
N ALA A 86 1.61 13.91 -1.53
CA ALA A 86 2.69 12.98 -1.82
C ALA A 86 3.40 12.57 -0.51
N PHE A 87 3.85 11.31 -0.42
CA PHE A 87 4.58 10.82 0.74
C PHE A 87 6.09 10.97 0.47
N MET A 88 6.74 11.84 1.25
CA MET A 88 8.15 12.19 1.12
C MET A 88 8.88 11.85 2.42
N ASP A 89 10.05 11.21 2.30
CA ASP A 89 10.98 11.00 3.41
C ASP A 89 12.25 11.81 3.14
N GLY A 90 12.37 12.95 3.83
CA GLY A 90 13.40 13.94 3.55
C GLY A 90 13.27 14.53 2.14
N GLN A 91 14.22 14.19 1.26
CA GLN A 91 14.25 14.60 -0.15
C GLN A 91 13.78 13.51 -1.11
N GLU A 92 13.65 12.27 -0.65
CA GLU A 92 13.20 11.16 -1.50
C GLU A 92 11.68 11.07 -1.49
N THR A 93 11.08 10.99 -2.68
CA THR A 93 9.65 10.75 -2.83
C THR A 93 9.44 9.23 -2.82
N ILE A 94 8.89 8.71 -1.73
CA ILE A 94 8.59 7.28 -1.60
C ILE A 94 7.35 6.93 -2.43
N GLU A 95 6.30 7.75 -2.35
CA GLU A 95 5.04 7.52 -3.07
C GLU A 95 4.52 8.81 -3.69
N SER A 96 4.26 8.75 -5.00
CA SER A 96 3.76 9.88 -5.76
C SER A 96 2.30 10.17 -5.41
N LEU A 97 1.85 11.43 -5.57
CA LEU A 97 0.44 11.76 -5.40
C LEU A 97 -0.45 11.01 -6.43
N GLN A 98 0.07 10.74 -7.63
CA GLN A 98 -0.64 10.05 -8.69
C GLN A 98 -1.03 8.62 -8.31
N ASP A 99 -0.09 7.88 -7.72
CA ASP A 99 -0.33 6.49 -7.32
C ASP A 99 -1.35 6.44 -6.18
N ARG A 100 -1.27 7.39 -5.23
CA ARG A 100 -2.20 7.48 -4.10
C ARG A 100 -3.63 7.81 -4.48
N ILE A 101 -3.85 8.62 -5.53
CA ILE A 101 -5.20 9.01 -5.97
C ILE A 101 -5.82 7.98 -6.92
N THR A 102 -5.01 7.17 -7.60
CA THR A 102 -5.52 6.22 -8.60
C THR A 102 -6.41 5.18 -7.92
N GLY A 103 -7.61 4.97 -8.48
CA GLY A 103 -8.64 4.09 -7.92
C GLY A 103 -9.44 4.68 -6.76
N ARG A 104 -9.24 5.95 -6.40
CA ARG A 104 -10.02 6.63 -5.34
C ARG A 104 -11.06 7.58 -5.92
N PHE A 105 -12.07 7.91 -5.12
CA PHE A 105 -13.06 8.93 -5.46
C PHE A 105 -12.66 10.30 -4.90
N ILE A 106 -12.78 11.34 -5.71
CA ILE A 106 -12.45 12.72 -5.32
C ILE A 106 -13.68 13.39 -4.69
N ALA A 107 -13.48 14.16 -3.63
CA ALA A 107 -14.55 14.86 -2.90
C ALA A 107 -14.77 16.32 -3.35
N GLU A 108 -13.96 16.81 -4.28
CA GLU A 108 -14.00 18.16 -4.84
C GLU A 108 -13.94 18.13 -6.38
N ASP A 109 -14.37 19.22 -7.01
CA ASP A 109 -14.23 19.40 -8.45
C ASP A 109 -12.79 19.80 -8.78
N ILE A 110 -12.15 19.09 -9.71
CA ILE A 110 -10.82 19.44 -10.23
C ILE A 110 -10.99 20.11 -11.58
N THR A 111 -10.67 21.41 -11.61
CA THR A 111 -10.70 22.24 -12.81
C THR A 111 -9.29 22.57 -13.27
N ASP A 112 -9.08 22.62 -14.58
CA ASP A 112 -7.86 23.16 -15.16
C ASP A 112 -7.88 24.70 -15.05
N PRO A 113 -6.87 25.32 -14.40
CA PRO A 113 -6.84 26.78 -14.22
C PRO A 113 -6.72 27.55 -15.55
N ASP A 114 -6.14 26.95 -16.59
CA ASP A 114 -5.90 27.65 -17.86
C ASP A 114 -7.14 27.66 -18.76
N THR A 115 -7.88 26.54 -18.80
CA THR A 115 -9.04 26.36 -19.68
C THR A 115 -10.38 26.55 -18.96
N GLY A 116 -10.39 26.52 -17.63
CA GLY A 116 -11.61 26.52 -16.81
C GLY A 116 -12.46 25.25 -16.97
N ALA A 117 -11.98 24.25 -17.72
CA ALA A 117 -12.69 23.00 -17.93
C ALA A 117 -12.60 22.10 -16.68
N VAL A 118 -13.71 21.44 -16.34
CA VAL A 118 -13.74 20.43 -15.27
C VAL A 118 -13.06 19.16 -15.78
N VAL A 119 -11.88 18.85 -15.26
CA VAL A 119 -11.10 17.64 -15.60
C VAL A 119 -11.69 16.41 -14.92
N LEU A 120 -12.09 16.56 -13.66
CA LEU A 120 -12.83 15.53 -12.94
C LEU A 120 -13.88 16.20 -12.04
N ALA A 121 -15.14 15.85 -12.25
CA ALA A 121 -16.22 16.29 -11.38
C ALA A 121 -16.19 15.54 -10.05
N LYS A 122 -16.69 16.19 -9.00
CA LYS A 122 -16.83 15.64 -7.65
C LYS A 122 -17.51 14.29 -7.67
N ASN A 123 -17.11 13.43 -6.74
CA ASN A 123 -17.65 12.09 -6.54
C ASN A 123 -17.48 11.13 -7.73
N ASN A 124 -16.49 11.41 -8.60
CA ASN A 124 -16.04 10.47 -9.62
C ASN A 124 -14.73 9.78 -9.23
N MET A 125 -14.55 8.57 -9.74
CA MET A 125 -13.36 7.76 -9.51
C MET A 125 -12.23 8.19 -10.44
N VAL A 126 -11.01 8.25 -9.90
CA VAL A 126 -9.80 8.42 -10.69
C VAL A 126 -9.42 7.07 -11.28
N THR A 127 -9.63 6.90 -12.58
CA THR A 127 -9.10 5.75 -13.33
C THR A 127 -7.63 5.97 -13.70
N PRO A 128 -6.87 4.91 -14.02
CA PRO A 128 -5.49 5.05 -14.51
C PRO A 128 -5.37 5.93 -15.77
N ARG A 129 -6.43 6.02 -16.58
CA ARG A 129 -6.47 6.89 -17.77
C ARG A 129 -6.64 8.37 -17.40
N THR A 130 -7.41 8.65 -16.36
CA THR A 130 -7.70 10.01 -15.90
C THR A 130 -6.68 10.54 -14.91
N SER A 131 -5.90 9.67 -14.25
CA SER A 131 -4.95 10.08 -13.20
C SER A 131 -3.88 11.05 -13.71
N GLY A 132 -3.36 10.83 -14.93
CA GLY A 132 -2.40 11.75 -15.57
C GLY A 132 -2.98 13.14 -15.80
N ALA A 133 -4.18 13.22 -16.41
CA ALA A 133 -4.85 14.49 -16.66
C ALA A 133 -5.19 15.24 -15.35
N VAL A 134 -5.60 14.52 -14.31
CA VAL A 134 -5.85 15.09 -12.97
C VAL A 134 -4.55 15.65 -12.37
N MET A 135 -3.44 14.93 -12.46
CA MET A 135 -2.15 15.39 -11.96
C MET A 135 -1.63 16.62 -12.72
N ASP A 136 -1.78 16.66 -14.04
CA ASP A 136 -1.40 17.82 -14.85
C ASP A 136 -2.19 19.05 -14.45
N ALA A 137 -3.50 18.91 -14.25
CA ALA A 137 -4.36 20.00 -13.78
C ALA A 137 -3.96 20.50 -12.38
N LEU A 138 -3.64 19.57 -11.46
CA LEU A 138 -3.18 19.91 -10.10
C LEU A 138 -1.83 20.63 -10.12
N ASN A 139 -0.89 20.17 -10.95
CA ASN A 139 0.43 20.78 -11.09
C ASN A 139 0.33 22.21 -11.65
N ARG A 140 -0.51 22.44 -12.67
CA ARG A 140 -0.79 23.78 -13.21
C ARG A 140 -1.46 24.69 -12.19
N ALA A 141 -2.38 24.14 -11.39
CA ALA A 141 -3.02 24.86 -10.29
C ALA A 141 -2.08 25.13 -9.09
N GLY A 142 -0.84 24.61 -9.12
CA GLY A 142 0.10 24.71 -8.00
C GLY A 142 -0.35 23.94 -6.75
N ARG A 143 -1.30 23.01 -6.89
CA ARG A 143 -1.95 22.33 -5.77
C ARG A 143 -1.26 20.99 -5.50
N LYS A 144 -0.65 20.85 -4.33
CA LYS A 144 0.08 19.65 -3.90
C LYS A 144 -0.76 18.66 -3.07
N SER A 145 -2.05 18.97 -2.88
CA SER A 145 -2.97 18.19 -2.08
C SER A 145 -4.34 18.04 -2.73
N VAL A 146 -4.99 16.91 -2.48
CA VAL A 146 -6.30 16.58 -3.03
C VAL A 146 -7.20 16.02 -1.94
N LYS A 147 -8.46 16.45 -1.93
CA LYS A 147 -9.49 15.87 -1.05
C LYS A 147 -10.06 14.60 -1.67
N ILE A 148 -9.78 13.45 -1.06
CA ILE A 148 -10.35 12.16 -1.49
C ILE A 148 -11.29 11.58 -0.45
N ARG A 149 -12.18 10.69 -0.89
CA ARG A 149 -12.97 9.84 0.00
C ARG A 149 -12.10 8.69 0.50
N THR A 150 -12.23 8.35 1.77
CA THR A 150 -11.50 7.24 2.40
C THR A 150 -12.43 6.42 3.28
N VAL A 151 -12.03 5.18 3.56
CA VAL A 151 -12.72 4.27 4.46
C VAL A 151 -12.79 4.84 5.89
N LEU A 152 -11.75 5.55 6.32
CA LEU A 152 -11.65 6.11 7.68
C LEU A 152 -12.68 7.20 7.97
N THR A 153 -13.17 7.89 6.93
CA THR A 153 -14.16 8.97 7.06
C THR A 153 -15.54 8.52 6.57
N CYS A 154 -15.72 7.22 6.29
CA CYS A 154 -16.99 6.67 5.85
C CYS A 154 -18.07 6.84 6.93
N ARG A 155 -19.26 7.28 6.53
CA ARG A 155 -20.43 7.45 7.41
C ARG A 155 -21.43 6.29 7.34
N SER A 156 -21.05 5.16 6.73
CA SER A 156 -21.91 3.97 6.69
C SER A 156 -22.02 3.36 8.08
N HIS A 157 -23.23 2.93 8.48
CA HIS A 157 -23.48 2.43 9.84
C HIS A 157 -22.85 1.04 10.06
N LEU A 158 -22.89 0.18 9.04
CA LEU A 158 -22.34 -1.17 9.09
C LEU A 158 -21.51 -1.42 7.83
N GLY A 159 -20.23 -1.71 8.02
CA GLY A 159 -19.30 -1.92 6.90
C GLY A 159 -18.88 -0.60 6.25
N VAL A 160 -18.73 -0.61 4.93
CA VAL A 160 -18.22 0.54 4.16
C VAL A 160 -19.01 0.80 2.89
N CYS A 161 -18.95 2.04 2.42
CA CYS A 161 -19.55 2.45 1.16
C CYS A 161 -18.62 2.17 -0.04
N ALA A 162 -19.16 1.78 -1.18
CA ALA A 162 -18.39 1.45 -2.39
C ALA A 162 -17.50 2.62 -2.83
N LYS A 163 -18.05 3.85 -2.87
CA LYS A 163 -17.29 5.05 -3.25
C LYS A 163 -16.21 5.46 -2.24
N CYS A 164 -16.37 5.11 -0.98
CA CYS A 164 -15.41 5.41 0.09
C CYS A 164 -14.22 4.46 0.04
N TYR A 165 -14.47 3.22 -0.37
CA TYR A 165 -13.44 2.23 -0.63
C TYR A 165 -12.70 2.54 -1.94
N GLY A 166 -13.42 2.70 -3.05
CA GLY A 166 -12.85 3.00 -4.37
C GLY A 166 -12.87 1.80 -5.30
N ALA A 167 -11.76 1.60 -6.04
CA ALA A 167 -11.63 0.54 -7.00
C ALA A 167 -11.25 -0.79 -6.34
N ASN A 168 -11.76 -1.88 -6.90
CA ASN A 168 -11.21 -3.21 -6.71
C ASN A 168 -9.88 -3.30 -7.49
N MET A 169 -8.78 -3.54 -6.79
CA MET A 169 -7.44 -3.56 -7.40
C MET A 169 -7.21 -4.74 -8.33
N ALA A 170 -8.03 -5.80 -8.27
CA ALA A 170 -7.94 -6.94 -9.17
C ALA A 170 -8.59 -6.68 -10.54
N THR A 171 -9.69 -5.90 -10.57
CA THR A 171 -10.46 -5.65 -11.80
C THR A 171 -10.29 -4.23 -12.35
N GLY A 172 -9.81 -3.29 -11.52
CA GLY A 172 -9.73 -1.87 -11.85
C GLY A 172 -11.09 -1.16 -11.92
N LEU A 173 -12.18 -1.85 -11.57
CA LEU A 173 -13.54 -1.32 -11.53
C LEU A 173 -13.92 -0.90 -10.11
N PRO A 174 -14.95 -0.06 -9.91
CA PRO A 174 -15.47 0.23 -8.57
C PRO A 174 -15.89 -1.07 -7.87
N VAL A 175 -15.65 -1.17 -6.55
CA VAL A 175 -16.13 -2.31 -5.77
C VAL A 175 -17.64 -2.42 -5.78
N GLN A 176 -18.15 -3.64 -5.74
CA GLN A 176 -19.57 -3.94 -5.70
C GLN A 176 -20.07 -4.15 -4.27
N VAL A 177 -21.36 -3.91 -4.06
CA VAL A 177 -22.04 -4.24 -2.81
C VAL A 177 -22.00 -5.75 -2.58
N GLY A 178 -21.58 -6.15 -1.39
CA GLY A 178 -21.39 -7.54 -0.98
C GLY A 178 -19.93 -8.01 -0.98
N GLU A 179 -18.99 -7.23 -1.53
CA GLU A 179 -17.57 -7.60 -1.50
C GLU A 179 -17.00 -7.56 -0.07
N SER A 180 -16.33 -8.64 0.33
CA SER A 180 -15.68 -8.80 1.65
C SER A 180 -14.29 -8.16 1.67
N VAL A 181 -14.27 -6.83 1.56
CA VAL A 181 -13.03 -6.04 1.46
C VAL A 181 -12.12 -6.15 2.69
N GLY A 182 -12.67 -6.44 3.87
CA GLY A 182 -11.88 -6.66 5.08
C GLY A 182 -10.99 -7.89 5.03
N ILE A 183 -11.52 -9.02 4.52
CA ILE A 183 -10.75 -10.26 4.34
C ILE A 183 -9.65 -10.05 3.28
N ILE A 184 -10.01 -9.41 2.17
CA ILE A 184 -9.07 -9.10 1.08
C ILE A 184 -7.94 -8.20 1.61
N ALA A 185 -8.25 -7.18 2.40
CA ALA A 185 -7.25 -6.29 3.00
C ALA A 185 -6.33 -7.04 3.97
N ALA A 186 -6.87 -7.91 4.82
CA ALA A 186 -6.07 -8.69 5.77
C ALA A 186 -5.09 -9.64 5.06
N GLN A 187 -5.54 -10.31 4.01
CA GLN A 187 -4.70 -11.18 3.17
C GLN A 187 -3.69 -10.42 2.32
N SER A 188 -3.98 -9.16 1.96
CA SER A 188 -3.04 -8.33 1.20
C SER A 188 -1.89 -7.81 2.07
N ILE A 189 -2.10 -7.73 3.39
CA ILE A 189 -1.09 -7.24 4.35
C ILE A 189 -0.23 -8.37 4.88
N GLY A 190 -0.83 -9.50 5.25
CA GLY A 190 -0.14 -10.61 5.90
C GLY A 190 0.39 -11.63 4.92
#